data_AF-A0A960H621-F1
#
_entry.id   AF-A0A960H621-F1
#
_cell.length_a   1.000
_cell.length_b   1.000
_cell.length_c   1.000
_cell.angle_alpha   90.00
_cell.angle_beta   90.00
_cell.angle_gamma   90.00
#
_symmetry.space_group_name_H-M   'P 1'
#
loop_
_entity.id
_entity.type
_entity.pdbx_description
1 polymer ?
#
loop_
_entity_poly.entity_id
_entity_poly.type
_entity_poly.pdbx_seq_one_letter_code
_entity_poly.pdbx_strand_id
1 'polypeptide(L)'
;MKHSATSSDPAAQPPAARATWPLPEPTLTYFPNARFALSDRDLDAGAAPRLPGGPAVSDSGEHGHVPVLMDRCVELLTPALTRTAPDGSGAVLVDATLGAAGHAERFLTEFPALRLIGLDRDPNALAIATARLARFGDRVTLVRTRYDGIAAALTEAGRAPTGSVDGILF
;
A
#
# COMPACT_ATOMS: atom_id res chain seq x y z
N MET A 1 -0.63 8.31 58.65
CA MET A 1 -0.70 9.73 58.23
C MET A 1 0.61 10.12 57.57
N LYS A 2 0.52 10.79 56.40
CA LYS A 2 1.55 11.42 55.54
C LYS A 2 1.83 10.74 54.18
N HIS A 3 0.98 11.13 53.22
CA HIS A 3 1.08 11.47 51.78
C HIS A 3 2.04 10.78 50.77
N SER A 4 1.40 10.28 49.70
CA SER A 4 1.64 10.40 48.24
C SER A 4 3.05 10.54 47.64
N ALA A 5 3.32 9.73 46.61
CA ALA A 5 3.51 10.22 45.22
C ALA A 5 3.30 9.10 44.19
N THR A 6 2.47 9.41 43.19
CA THR A 6 2.22 8.65 41.95
C THR A 6 3.37 8.85 40.96
N SER A 7 3.77 7.83 40.22
CA SER A 7 4.31 8.04 38.87
C SER A 7 3.96 6.85 37.98
N SER A 8 3.25 7.18 36.92
CA SER A 8 2.74 6.32 35.86
C SER A 8 3.79 6.25 34.75
N ASP A 9 4.02 5.07 34.18
CA ASP A 9 4.78 4.94 32.93
C ASP A 9 3.87 4.28 31.87
N PRO A 10 3.37 5.02 30.86
CA PRO A 10 2.65 4.44 29.76
C PRO A 10 3.50 4.40 28.48
N ALA A 11 3.59 3.19 27.92
CA ALA A 11 3.57 2.88 26.50
C ALA A 11 4.68 3.49 25.60
N ALA A 12 5.58 2.60 25.16
CA ALA A 12 6.45 2.81 24.02
C ALA A 12 5.65 3.23 22.76
N GLN A 13 6.02 4.37 22.19
CA GLN A 13 5.37 4.96 21.02
C GLN A 13 5.99 4.39 19.72
N PRO A 14 5.19 3.97 18.72
CA PRO A 14 5.72 3.45 17.45
C PRO A 14 6.38 4.56 16.60
N PRO A 15 7.33 4.23 15.71
CA PRO A 15 8.14 5.21 15.00
C PRO A 15 7.30 6.03 14.00
N ALA A 16 7.35 7.35 14.16
CA ALA A 16 6.63 8.34 13.34
C ALA A 16 7.32 8.61 12.00
N ALA A 17 6.54 8.71 10.92
CA ALA A 17 7.01 9.11 9.60
C ALA A 17 7.43 10.60 9.58
N ARG A 18 8.60 10.89 9.00
CA ARG A 18 9.16 12.24 8.86
C ARG A 18 8.90 12.77 7.45
N ALA A 19 8.16 13.88 7.33
CA ALA A 19 7.96 14.60 6.06
C ALA A 19 8.88 15.82 5.98
N THR A 20 9.34 16.17 4.77
CA THR A 20 10.37 17.20 4.52
C THR A 20 9.81 18.57 4.09
N TRP A 21 8.49 18.78 4.11
CA TRP A 21 7.84 20.03 3.70
C TRP A 21 6.53 20.25 4.47
N PRO A 22 6.12 21.49 4.81
CA PRO A 22 4.83 21.73 5.47
C PRO A 22 3.66 21.27 4.58
N LEU A 23 2.83 20.37 5.13
CA LEU A 23 1.61 19.93 4.46
C LEU A 23 0.53 21.00 4.61
N PRO A 24 -0.31 21.25 3.58
CA PRO A 24 -1.42 22.19 3.69
C PRO A 24 -2.47 21.68 4.71
N GLU A 25 -3.14 22.61 5.40
CA GLU A 25 -4.17 22.40 6.44
C GLU A 25 -5.10 21.17 6.25
N PRO A 26 -5.70 20.89 5.07
CA PRO A 26 -6.54 19.69 4.89
C PRO A 26 -5.83 18.36 5.17
N THR A 27 -4.49 18.33 5.14
CA THR A 27 -3.68 17.13 5.38
C THR A 27 -3.42 16.89 6.87
N LEU A 28 -3.40 17.96 7.69
CA LEU A 28 -3.23 17.85 9.15
C LEU A 28 -4.41 17.17 9.83
N THR A 29 -5.60 17.24 9.23
CA THR A 29 -6.80 16.51 9.67
C THR A 29 -6.59 15.00 9.71
N TYR A 30 -5.78 14.45 8.79
CA TYR A 30 -5.50 13.01 8.72
C TYR A 30 -4.24 12.58 9.47
N PHE A 31 -3.31 13.51 9.71
CA PHE A 31 -2.05 13.26 10.41
C PHE A 31 -1.79 14.30 11.51
N PRO A 32 -2.61 14.29 12.59
CA PRO A 32 -2.58 15.34 13.62
C PRO A 32 -1.27 15.39 14.44
N ASN A 33 -0.47 14.31 14.37
CA ASN A 33 0.80 14.18 15.09
C ASN A 33 2.04 14.37 14.20
N ALA A 34 1.88 14.75 12.93
CA ALA A 34 3.01 15.02 12.06
C ALA A 34 3.78 16.25 12.54
N ARG A 35 5.08 16.08 12.84
CA ARG A 35 6.00 17.20 13.15
C ARG A 35 6.96 17.40 11.99
N PHE A 36 7.08 18.64 11.54
CA PHE A 36 8.02 19.05 10.51
C PHE A 36 9.39 19.34 11.14
N ALA A 37 10.46 18.93 10.46
CA ALA A 37 11.80 19.39 10.75
C ALA A 37 12.36 20.01 9.46
N LEU A 38 12.84 21.25 9.54
CA LEU A 38 13.65 21.83 8.47
C LEU A 38 14.96 21.04 8.44
N SER A 39 15.26 20.44 7.29
CA SER A 39 16.51 19.70 7.09
C SER A 39 17.56 20.69 6.59
N ASP A 40 18.48 21.11 7.45
CA ASP A 40 19.68 21.87 7.09
C ASP A 40 20.71 20.96 6.40
N ARG A 41 20.32 20.31 5.30
CA ARG A 41 21.27 19.59 4.45
C ARG A 41 21.96 20.60 3.55
N ASP A 42 23.14 21.03 3.98
CA ASP A 42 24.14 21.63 3.09
C ASP A 42 24.39 20.65 1.91
N LEU A 43 24.26 21.16 0.69
CA LEU A 43 24.32 20.37 -0.55
C LEU A 43 25.76 19.98 -0.97
N ASP A 44 26.78 20.34 -0.18
CA ASP A 44 28.20 20.19 -0.56
C ASP A 44 29.03 19.22 0.33
N ALA A 45 28.41 18.46 1.24
CA ALA A 45 29.16 17.53 2.09
C ALA A 45 29.45 16.19 1.39
N GLY A 46 30.65 16.08 0.78
CA GLY A 46 31.21 14.84 0.25
C GLY A 46 31.39 13.74 1.32
N ALA A 47 31.09 12.50 0.94
CA ALA A 47 31.11 11.34 1.83
C ALA A 47 32.53 10.95 2.27
N ALA A 48 32.78 10.91 3.59
CA ALA A 48 33.98 10.30 4.17
C ALA A 48 33.81 8.77 4.34
N PRO A 49 34.89 7.96 4.26
CA PRO A 49 34.80 6.51 4.23
C PRO A 49 34.56 5.91 5.63
N ARG A 50 33.75 4.84 5.68
CA ARG A 50 33.38 4.09 6.89
C ARG A 50 34.51 3.14 7.33
N LEU A 51 34.83 3.14 8.63
CA LEU A 51 35.68 2.14 9.28
C LEU A 51 34.91 0.82 9.49
N PRO A 52 35.55 -0.35 9.43
CA PRO A 52 34.89 -1.64 9.60
C PRO A 52 34.91 -2.09 11.08
N GLY A 53 33.77 -2.49 11.64
CA GLY A 53 33.74 -3.18 12.94
C GLY A 53 32.52 -3.01 13.84
N GLY A 54 31.29 -2.98 13.30
CA GLY A 54 30.06 -3.11 14.10
C GLY A 54 29.45 -4.50 13.95
N PRO A 55 28.83 -5.08 14.99
CA PRO A 55 28.25 -6.42 14.91
C PRO A 55 27.17 -6.46 13.82
N ALA A 56 27.24 -7.48 12.97
CA ALA A 56 26.24 -7.75 11.95
C ALA A 56 24.89 -8.01 12.62
N VAL A 57 23.99 -7.04 12.51
CA VAL A 57 22.57 -7.27 12.82
C VAL A 57 22.05 -8.17 11.72
N SER A 58 21.67 -9.40 12.07
CA SER A 58 20.91 -10.27 11.18
C SER A 58 19.54 -9.62 10.95
N ASP A 59 19.38 -8.94 9.83
CA ASP A 59 18.09 -8.48 9.35
C ASP A 59 17.30 -9.71 8.87
N SER A 60 16.61 -10.37 9.80
CA SER A 60 15.47 -11.20 9.44
C SER A 60 14.41 -10.24 8.88
N GLY A 61 14.45 -10.05 7.55
CA GLY A 61 13.72 -9.04 6.76
C GLY A 61 12.20 -9.18 6.79
N GLU A 62 11.61 -9.20 7.98
CA GLU A 62 10.18 -9.31 8.24
C GLU A 62 9.64 -8.00 8.84
N HIS A 63 10.11 -6.87 8.31
CA HIS A 63 9.36 -5.61 8.43
C HIS A 63 8.30 -5.62 7.31
N GLY A 64 7.27 -6.43 7.48
CA GLY A 64 6.18 -6.58 6.51
C GLY A 64 5.58 -5.23 6.17
N HIS A 65 5.72 -4.80 4.91
CA HIS A 65 5.13 -3.55 4.43
C HIS A 65 3.60 -3.66 4.52
N VAL A 66 3.01 -3.00 5.51
CA VAL A 66 1.55 -2.85 5.61
C VAL A 66 1.11 -1.78 4.62
N PRO A 67 0.20 -2.10 3.68
CA PRO A 67 -0.28 -1.11 2.72
C PRO A 67 -1.02 0.04 3.40
N VAL A 68 -0.81 1.24 2.87
CA VAL A 68 -1.31 2.50 3.45
C VAL A 68 -2.83 2.52 3.39
N LEU A 69 -3.49 2.85 4.51
CA LEU A 69 -4.95 2.97 4.59
C LEU A 69 -5.72 1.73 4.11
N MET A 70 -5.13 0.53 4.24
CA MET A 70 -5.70 -0.74 3.79
C MET A 70 -7.20 -0.89 4.08
N ASP A 71 -7.59 -0.82 5.36
CA ASP A 71 -8.98 -1.06 5.76
C ASP A 71 -9.92 0.00 5.20
N ARG A 72 -9.45 1.25 5.08
CA ARG A 72 -10.26 2.34 4.53
C ARG A 72 -10.50 2.15 3.03
N CYS A 73 -9.49 1.71 2.28
CA CYS A 73 -9.64 1.38 0.86
C CYS A 73 -10.65 0.25 0.66
N VAL A 74 -10.58 -0.80 1.48
CA VAL A 74 -11.56 -1.90 1.46
C VAL A 74 -12.96 -1.36 1.73
N GLU A 75 -13.15 -0.65 2.85
CA GLU A 75 -14.44 -0.08 3.25
C GLU A 75 -15.08 0.78 2.13
N LEU A 76 -14.28 1.62 1.46
CA LEU A 76 -14.74 2.49 0.39
C LEU A 76 -15.18 1.74 -0.88
N LEU A 77 -14.47 0.66 -1.24
CA LEU A 77 -14.74 -0.08 -2.47
C LEU A 77 -15.74 -1.23 -2.29
N THR A 78 -15.93 -1.76 -1.07
CA THR A 78 -16.88 -2.85 -0.77
C THR A 78 -18.26 -2.64 -1.39
N PRO A 79 -18.94 -1.48 -1.23
CA PRO A 79 -20.31 -1.32 -1.77
C PRO A 79 -20.40 -1.49 -3.29
N ALA A 80 -19.34 -1.12 -4.02
CA ALA A 80 -19.29 -1.30 -5.46
C ALA A 80 -18.96 -2.75 -5.85
N LEU A 81 -18.02 -3.38 -5.13
CA LEU A 81 -17.57 -4.75 -5.39
C LEU A 81 -18.59 -5.81 -4.95
N THR A 82 -19.52 -5.48 -4.04
CA THR A 82 -20.56 -6.41 -3.57
C THR A 82 -21.95 -6.06 -4.07
N ARG A 83 -22.06 -5.21 -5.11
CA ARG A 83 -23.36 -4.76 -5.64
C ARG A 83 -24.24 -5.92 -6.10
N THR A 84 -23.62 -6.96 -6.66
CA THR A 84 -24.31 -8.15 -7.19
C THR A 84 -24.32 -9.30 -6.21
N ALA A 85 -23.21 -9.54 -5.52
CA ALA A 85 -23.07 -10.63 -4.55
C ALA A 85 -22.07 -10.27 -3.44
N PRO A 86 -22.31 -10.71 -2.18
CA PRO A 86 -21.42 -10.39 -1.05
C PRO A 86 -19.97 -10.89 -1.18
N ASP A 87 -19.74 -11.95 -1.94
CA ASP A 87 -18.42 -12.57 -2.13
C ASP A 87 -17.60 -11.95 -3.28
N GLY A 88 -18.14 -10.91 -3.93
CA GLY A 88 -17.55 -10.27 -5.10
C GLY A 88 -17.87 -10.96 -6.43
N SER A 89 -18.79 -11.93 -6.46
CA SER A 89 -19.17 -12.61 -7.70
C SER A 89 -19.66 -11.64 -8.76
N GLY A 90 -19.03 -11.70 -9.93
CA GLY A 90 -19.32 -10.82 -11.07
C GLY A 90 -18.61 -9.47 -11.02
N ALA A 91 -17.96 -9.11 -9.89
CA ALA A 91 -17.27 -7.84 -9.75
C ALA A 91 -15.84 -7.88 -10.30
N VAL A 92 -15.37 -6.72 -10.76
CA VAL A 92 -14.02 -6.52 -11.28
C VAL A 92 -13.37 -5.32 -10.61
N LEU A 93 -12.21 -5.54 -10.01
CA LEU A 93 -11.34 -4.51 -9.46
C LEU A 93 -10.13 -4.30 -10.38
N VAL A 94 -9.81 -3.05 -10.66
CA VAL A 94 -8.51 -2.66 -11.23
C VAL A 94 -7.65 -2.07 -10.11
N ASP A 95 -6.44 -2.60 -9.92
CA ASP A 95 -5.41 -1.98 -9.10
C ASP A 95 -4.39 -1.34 -10.06
N ALA A 96 -4.46 -0.02 -10.23
CA ALA A 96 -3.71 0.70 -11.26
C ALA A 96 -2.25 0.99 -10.86
N THR A 97 -1.88 0.68 -9.61
CA THR A 97 -0.57 0.94 -8.99
C THR A 97 -0.17 -0.26 -8.13
N LEU A 98 -0.27 -1.45 -8.72
CA LEU A 98 -0.19 -2.74 -8.04
C LEU A 98 0.97 -2.87 -7.05
N GLY A 99 2.17 -2.39 -7.41
CA GLY A 99 3.35 -2.45 -6.57
C GLY A 99 3.64 -3.87 -6.10
N ALA A 100 3.83 -4.03 -4.79
CA ALA A 100 4.01 -5.35 -4.17
C ALA A 100 2.69 -6.14 -3.98
N ALA A 101 1.56 -5.70 -4.55
CA ALA A 101 0.23 -6.32 -4.50
C ALA A 101 -0.39 -6.48 -3.09
N GLY A 102 -0.06 -5.58 -2.16
CA GLY A 102 -0.61 -5.65 -0.80
C GLY A 102 -2.13 -5.41 -0.75
N HIS A 103 -2.62 -4.34 -1.41
CA HIS A 103 -4.06 -4.06 -1.49
C HIS A 103 -4.79 -5.14 -2.28
N ALA A 104 -4.28 -5.46 -3.47
CA ALA A 104 -4.74 -6.58 -4.29
C ALA A 104 -4.95 -7.88 -3.50
N GLU A 105 -3.97 -8.30 -2.71
CA GLU A 105 -4.07 -9.51 -1.88
C GLU A 105 -5.18 -9.41 -0.84
N ARG A 106 -5.34 -8.25 -0.17
CA ARG A 106 -6.42 -8.04 0.79
C ARG A 106 -7.79 -8.15 0.14
N PHE A 107 -8.00 -7.48 -0.99
CA PHE A 107 -9.28 -7.54 -1.72
C PHE A 107 -9.62 -8.96 -2.17
N LEU A 108 -8.65 -9.69 -2.73
CA LEU A 108 -8.85 -11.08 -3.19
C LEU A 108 -9.09 -12.08 -2.06
N THR A 109 -8.61 -11.75 -0.85
CA THR A 109 -8.84 -12.53 0.37
C THR A 109 -10.23 -12.24 0.95
N GLU A 110 -10.62 -10.97 1.01
CA GLU A 110 -11.93 -10.53 1.51
C GLU A 110 -13.07 -10.98 0.60
N PHE A 111 -12.85 -10.97 -0.72
CA PHE A 111 -13.84 -11.30 -1.74
C PHE A 111 -13.39 -12.52 -2.57
N PRO A 112 -13.78 -13.75 -2.17
CA PRO A 112 -13.29 -14.99 -2.77
C PRO A 112 -13.65 -15.18 -4.25
N ALA A 113 -14.67 -14.48 -4.75
CA ALA A 113 -15.11 -14.55 -6.15
C ALA A 113 -14.72 -13.31 -6.98
N LEU A 114 -14.09 -12.31 -6.36
CA LEU A 114 -13.63 -11.11 -7.04
C LEU A 114 -12.55 -11.44 -8.08
N ARG A 115 -12.63 -10.78 -9.23
CA ARG A 115 -11.56 -10.75 -10.25
C ARG A 115 -10.77 -9.45 -10.16
N LEU A 116 -9.45 -9.56 -10.31
CA LEU A 116 -8.52 -8.44 -10.21
C LEU A 116 -7.72 -8.29 -11.50
N ILE A 117 -7.57 -7.04 -11.96
CA ILE A 117 -6.61 -6.65 -12.99
C ILE A 117 -5.58 -5.71 -12.34
N GLY A 118 -4.35 -6.17 -12.18
CA GLY A 118 -3.26 -5.41 -11.57
C GLY A 118 -2.33 -4.81 -12.62
N LEU A 119 -2.04 -3.51 -12.50
CA LEU A 119 -1.17 -2.76 -13.40
C LEU A 119 0.06 -2.27 -12.64
N ASP A 120 1.23 -2.49 -13.20
CA ASP A 120 2.44 -1.77 -12.82
C ASP A 120 3.38 -1.62 -14.01
N ARG A 121 4.14 -0.53 -14.06
CA ARG A 121 5.16 -0.31 -15.08
C ARG A 121 6.47 -1.03 -14.74
N ASP A 122 6.73 -1.25 -13.46
CA ASP A 122 7.95 -1.85 -12.95
C ASP A 122 7.88 -3.39 -13.06
N PRO A 123 8.75 -4.02 -13.87
CA PRO A 123 8.80 -5.47 -13.96
C PRO A 123 9.15 -6.16 -12.63
N ASN A 124 9.89 -5.50 -11.73
CA ASN A 124 10.23 -6.08 -10.42
C ASN A 124 9.00 -6.13 -9.51
N ALA A 125 8.19 -5.08 -9.50
CA ALA A 125 6.92 -5.04 -8.79
C ALA A 125 5.99 -6.16 -9.28
N LEU A 126 5.88 -6.34 -10.61
CA LEU A 126 5.08 -7.42 -11.19
C LEU A 126 5.60 -8.81 -10.81
N ALA A 127 6.91 -9.02 -10.74
CA ALA A 127 7.47 -10.30 -10.30
C ALA A 127 7.10 -10.60 -8.84
N ILE A 128 7.20 -9.62 -7.95
CA ILE A 128 6.78 -9.74 -6.54
C ILE A 128 5.29 -10.01 -6.44
N ALA A 129 4.47 -9.23 -7.15
CA ALA A 129 3.03 -9.39 -7.19
C ALA A 129 2.60 -10.76 -7.72
N THR A 130 3.25 -11.25 -8.78
CA THR A 130 2.99 -12.57 -9.36
C THR A 130 3.20 -13.67 -8.30
N ALA A 131 4.32 -13.63 -7.60
CA ALA A 131 4.62 -14.61 -6.55
C ALA A 131 3.61 -14.53 -5.39
N ARG A 132 3.28 -13.32 -4.94
CA ARG A 132 2.32 -13.10 -3.84
C ARG A 132 0.91 -13.55 -4.20
N LEU A 133 0.45 -13.27 -5.42
CA LEU A 133 -0.92 -13.51 -5.84
C LEU A 133 -1.15 -14.89 -6.46
N ALA A 134 -0.10 -15.73 -6.62
CA ALA A 134 -0.18 -17.02 -7.28
C ALA A 134 -1.32 -17.93 -6.76
N ARG A 135 -1.59 -17.89 -5.44
CA ARG A 135 -2.67 -18.69 -4.81
C ARG A 135 -4.08 -18.31 -5.25
N PHE A 136 -4.28 -17.15 -5.86
CA PHE A 136 -5.58 -16.69 -6.33
C PHE A 136 -5.88 -17.13 -7.78
N GLY A 137 -4.89 -17.69 -8.47
CA GLY A 137 -5.06 -18.38 -9.75
C GLY A 137 -5.60 -17.49 -10.86
N ASP A 138 -6.59 -18.02 -11.57
CA ASP A 138 -7.23 -17.44 -12.77
C ASP A 138 -8.04 -16.16 -12.49
N ARG A 139 -8.22 -15.80 -11.22
CA ARG A 139 -8.90 -14.56 -10.81
C ARG A 139 -8.04 -13.31 -11.00
N VAL A 140 -6.74 -13.47 -11.24
CA VAL A 140 -5.78 -12.36 -11.33
C VAL A 140 -5.22 -12.26 -12.75
N THR A 141 -5.24 -11.06 -13.31
CA THR A 141 -4.54 -10.70 -14.55
C THR A 141 -3.58 -9.56 -14.26
N LEU A 142 -2.29 -9.77 -14.55
CA LEU A 142 -1.26 -8.75 -14.33
C LEU A 142 -0.78 -8.22 -15.67
N VAL A 143 -0.82 -6.89 -15.85
CA VAL A 143 -0.45 -6.25 -17.12
C VAL A 143 0.66 -5.23 -16.86
N ARG A 144 1.73 -5.32 -17.64
CA ARG A 144 2.83 -4.35 -17.57
C ARG A 144 2.49 -3.08 -18.31
N THR A 145 1.95 -2.10 -17.58
CA THR A 145 1.61 -0.79 -18.14
C THR A 145 1.59 0.26 -17.03
N ARG A 146 1.55 1.53 -17.44
CA ARG A 146 1.19 2.63 -16.55
C ARG A 146 -0.33 2.69 -16.35
N TYR A 147 -0.78 3.41 -15.33
CA TYR A 147 -2.19 3.61 -15.03
C TYR A 147 -2.99 4.30 -16.16
N ASP A 148 -2.36 5.05 -17.06
CA ASP A 148 -3.06 5.64 -18.21
C ASP A 148 -3.32 4.62 -19.33
N GLY A 149 -2.80 3.40 -19.19
CA GLY A 149 -3.06 2.26 -20.07
C GLY A 149 -4.23 1.36 -19.66
N ILE A 150 -5.09 1.78 -18.72
CA ILE A 150 -6.20 0.94 -18.20
C ILE A 150 -7.07 0.38 -19.34
N ALA A 151 -7.46 1.19 -20.32
CA ALA A 151 -8.33 0.73 -21.42
C ALA A 151 -7.68 -0.38 -22.27
N ALA A 152 -6.38 -0.27 -22.53
CA ALA A 152 -5.61 -1.29 -23.24
C ALA A 152 -5.48 -2.57 -22.40
N ALA A 153 -5.18 -2.43 -21.10
CA ALA A 153 -5.08 -3.56 -20.18
C ALA A 153 -6.41 -4.31 -20.01
N LEU A 154 -7.54 -3.60 -19.99
CA LEU A 154 -8.87 -4.22 -19.99
C LEU A 154 -9.09 -5.05 -21.25
N THR A 155 -8.72 -4.51 -22.41
CA THR A 155 -8.84 -5.22 -23.69
C THR A 155 -7.96 -6.47 -23.72
N GLU A 156 -6.72 -6.36 -23.25
CA GLU A 156 -5.78 -7.49 -23.11
C GLU A 156 -6.32 -8.58 -22.16
N ALA A 157 -6.98 -8.17 -21.08
CA ALA A 157 -7.67 -9.06 -20.14
C ALA A 157 -9.02 -9.61 -20.67
N GLY A 158 -9.37 -9.37 -21.92
CA GLY A 158 -10.60 -9.86 -22.55
C GLY A 158 -11.87 -9.14 -22.07
N ARG A 159 -11.75 -7.90 -21.59
CA ARG A 159 -12.86 -7.06 -21.12
C ARG A 159 -13.11 -5.87 -22.03
N ALA A 160 -14.36 -5.42 -22.07
CA ALA A 160 -14.71 -4.17 -22.75
C ALA A 160 -13.99 -2.99 -22.05
N PRO A 161 -13.48 -1.99 -22.79
CA PRO A 161 -12.79 -0.85 -22.19
C PRO A 161 -13.72 0.09 -21.39
N THR A 162 -15.04 -0.06 -21.52
CA THR A 162 -16.05 0.72 -20.82
C THR A 162 -17.10 -0.20 -20.18
N GLY A 163 -17.59 0.18 -19.00
CA GLY A 163 -18.69 -0.52 -18.31
C GLY A 163 -18.38 -1.94 -17.80
N SER A 164 -17.10 -2.33 -17.74
CA SER A 164 -16.67 -3.69 -17.36
C SER A 164 -15.95 -3.78 -16.00
N VAL A 165 -15.87 -2.67 -15.28
CA VAL A 165 -15.11 -2.50 -14.03
C VAL A 165 -16.03 -1.91 -12.96
N ASP A 166 -15.95 -2.45 -11.75
CA ASP A 166 -16.75 -2.03 -10.60
C ASP A 166 -15.99 -1.13 -9.64
N GLY A 167 -14.67 -1.28 -9.56
CA GLY A 167 -13.80 -0.45 -8.73
C GLY A 167 -12.42 -0.25 -9.36
N ILE A 168 -11.81 0.90 -9.09
CA ILE A 168 -10.42 1.20 -9.48
C ILE A 168 -9.71 1.77 -8.25
N LEU A 169 -8.54 1.20 -7.93
CA LEU A 169 -7.61 1.68 -6.90
C LEU A 169 -6.37 2.30 -7.58
N PHE A 170 -5.84 3.38 -7.00
CA PHE A 170 -4.63 4.09 -7.44
C PHE A 170 -3.71 4.34 -6.26
#